data_AF-A0A161MSJ0-F1
#
_entry.id   AF-A0A161MSJ0-F1
#
_cell.length_a   1.000
_cell.length_b   1.000
_cell.length_c   1.000
_cell.angle_alpha   90.00
_cell.angle_beta   90.00
_cell.angle_gamma   90.00
#
_symmetry.space_group_name_H-M   'P 1'
#
loop_
_entity.id
_entity.type
_entity.pdbx_description
1 polymer ?
#
loop_
_entity_poly.entity_id
_entity_poly.type
_entity_poly.pdbx_seq_one_letter_code
_entity_poly.pdbx_strand_id
1 'polypeptide(L)'
;LENVRVQIEASEGWRIVKEVPCPRLPYNETHSAYVVLQYPDQLQLTVTNFGATLRFIVKDCDPATGIPDSDEGYDDDYMLEDVEISISDQMEKVNMDKDMFERAWESAESSYSESEDIYNLPGMTTLDQAITKVVKFLGLEPVSLAKVQDRTSFTLSLPGIFRGGTEFLIRAKLA
;
A
#
# COMPACT_ATOMS: atom_id res chain seq x y z
N LEU A 1 -25.86 12.83 6.37
CA LEU A 1 -25.84 11.35 6.32
C LEU A 1 -25.60 10.79 7.72
N GLU A 2 -26.13 9.61 8.02
CA GLU A 2 -25.90 8.89 9.28
C GLU A 2 -25.41 7.46 9.03
N ASN A 3 -24.75 6.87 10.03
CA ASN A 3 -24.19 5.51 9.98
C ASN A 3 -23.39 5.23 8.69
N VAL A 4 -22.53 6.18 8.32
CA VAL A 4 -21.74 6.14 7.10
C VAL A 4 -20.61 5.12 7.28
N ARG A 5 -20.57 4.10 6.44
CA ARG A 5 -19.56 3.04 6.45
C ARG A 5 -19.05 2.75 5.06
N VAL A 6 -17.80 2.31 4.96
CA VAL A 6 -17.25 1.77 3.72
C VAL A 6 -17.36 0.27 3.81
N GLN A 7 -18.19 -0.33 2.96
CA GLN A 7 -18.20 -1.76 2.77
C GLN A 7 -17.10 -2.16 1.79
N ILE A 8 -16.34 -3.19 2.14
CA ILE A 8 -15.26 -3.74 1.33
C ILE A 8 -15.60 -5.18 0.94
N GLU A 9 -15.41 -5.53 -0.33
CA GLU A 9 -15.48 -6.90 -0.83
C GLU A 9 -14.11 -7.57 -0.66
N ALA A 10 -13.88 -8.16 0.52
CA ALA A 10 -12.61 -8.76 0.85
C ALA A 10 -12.27 -9.97 -0.05
N SER A 11 -11.07 -9.93 -0.65
CA SER A 11 -10.49 -11.01 -1.45
C SER A 11 -10.12 -12.24 -0.61
N GLU A 12 -9.71 -13.34 -1.28
CA GLU A 12 -9.33 -14.59 -0.62
C GLU A 12 -8.28 -14.39 0.50
N GLY A 13 -8.52 -15.02 1.65
CA GLY A 13 -7.63 -15.00 2.81
C GLY A 13 -7.72 -13.73 3.66
N TRP A 14 -8.25 -12.63 3.12
CA TRP A 14 -8.47 -11.40 3.87
C TRP A 14 -9.69 -11.51 4.76
N ARG A 15 -9.64 -10.91 5.94
CA ARG A 15 -10.75 -10.91 6.89
C ARG A 15 -11.03 -9.50 7.40
N ILE A 16 -12.29 -9.07 7.31
CA ILE A 16 -12.77 -7.88 8.01
C ILE A 16 -12.87 -8.22 9.50
N VAL A 17 -12.05 -7.56 10.31
CA VAL A 17 -12.00 -7.72 11.76
C VAL A 17 -12.99 -6.79 12.45
N LYS A 18 -13.08 -5.55 11.95
CA LYS A 18 -13.92 -4.52 12.55
C LYS A 18 -14.28 -3.46 11.53
N GLU A 19 -15.49 -2.94 11.63
CA GLU A 19 -15.92 -1.73 10.95
C GLU A 19 -16.26 -0.68 12.01
N VAL A 20 -15.81 0.55 11.76
CA VAL A 20 -16.08 1.71 12.61
C VAL A 20 -16.78 2.74 11.74
N PRO A 21 -18.13 2.79 11.75
CA PRO A 21 -18.87 3.76 10.96
C PRO A 21 -18.70 5.16 11.52
N CYS A 22 -18.82 6.16 10.64
CA CYS A 22 -19.04 7.54 11.03
C CYS A 22 -20.53 7.72 11.42
N PRO A 23 -20.85 8.04 12.70
CA PRO A 23 -22.23 8.09 13.15
C PRO A 23 -23.06 9.16 12.43
N ARG A 24 -22.45 10.33 12.15
CA ARG A 24 -23.09 11.45 11.48
C ARG A 24 -22.09 12.22 10.63
N LEU A 25 -22.46 12.49 9.39
CA LEU A 25 -21.72 13.29 8.42
C LEU A 25 -22.62 14.46 7.97
N PRO A 26 -22.50 15.63 8.62
CA PRO A 26 -23.19 16.85 8.23
C PRO A 26 -22.69 17.41 6.90
N TYR A 27 -23.46 18.32 6.31
CA TYR A 27 -23.05 19.02 5.10
C TYR A 27 -21.76 19.81 5.33
N ASN A 28 -20.83 19.70 4.38
CA ASN A 28 -19.56 20.43 4.37
C ASN A 28 -18.65 20.17 5.59
N GLU A 29 -18.83 19.03 6.26
CA GLU A 29 -17.92 18.56 7.31
C GLU A 29 -17.19 17.28 6.87
N THR A 30 -15.94 17.14 7.30
CA THR A 30 -15.15 15.93 7.07
C THR A 30 -15.15 15.08 8.32
N HIS A 31 -15.51 13.81 8.17
CA HIS A 31 -15.42 12.79 9.23
C HIS A 31 -14.74 11.53 8.71
N SER A 32 -14.48 10.57 9.59
CA SER A 32 -13.78 9.33 9.26
C SER A 32 -14.63 8.10 9.58
N ALA A 33 -14.55 7.12 8.69
CA ALA A 33 -14.98 5.74 8.92
C ALA A 33 -13.77 4.83 8.68
N TYR A 34 -13.72 3.69 9.36
CA TYR A 34 -12.58 2.77 9.29
C TYR A 34 -13.04 1.34 9.05
N VAL A 35 -12.27 0.61 8.25
CA VAL A 35 -12.37 -0.84 8.10
C VAL A 35 -11.03 -1.42 8.54
N VAL A 36 -11.07 -2.32 9.50
CA VAL A 36 -9.90 -3.02 10.02
C VAL A 36 -9.85 -4.39 9.36
N LEU A 37 -8.78 -4.62 8.61
CA LEU A 37 -8.54 -5.86 7.89
C LEU A 37 -7.40 -6.64 8.54
N GLN A 38 -7.53 -7.97 8.54
CA GLN A 38 -6.45 -8.89 8.85
C GLN A 38 -5.87 -9.42 7.54
N TYR A 39 -4.55 -9.33 7.43
CA TYR A 39 -3.80 -9.90 6.32
C TYR A 39 -3.94 -11.44 6.25
N PRO A 40 -3.94 -12.03 5.05
CA PRO A 40 -3.80 -13.47 4.87
C PRO A 40 -2.47 -13.99 5.44
N ASP A 41 -2.47 -15.26 5.84
CA ASP A 41 -1.25 -15.98 6.25
C ASP A 41 -0.30 -16.20 5.05
N GLN A 42 -0.87 -16.37 3.86
CA GLN A 42 -0.12 -16.58 2.63
C GLN A 42 0.28 -15.25 1.98
N LEU A 43 1.59 -15.01 1.83
CA LEU A 43 2.12 -13.74 1.32
C LEU A 43 1.59 -13.38 -0.07
N GLN A 44 1.46 -14.35 -0.97
CA GLN A 44 0.94 -14.14 -2.33
C GLN A 44 -0.50 -13.62 -2.39
N LEU A 45 -1.30 -13.81 -1.33
CA LEU A 45 -2.68 -13.32 -1.25
C LEU A 45 -2.76 -11.88 -0.69
N THR A 46 -1.66 -11.34 -0.20
CA THR A 46 -1.63 -10.02 0.44
C THR A 46 -1.63 -8.87 -0.56
N VAL A 47 -1.21 -9.10 -1.81
CA VAL A 47 -1.35 -8.11 -2.89
C VAL A 47 -2.70 -8.34 -3.54
N THR A 48 -3.58 -7.34 -3.47
CA THR A 48 -4.97 -7.51 -3.91
C THR A 48 -5.62 -6.17 -4.21
N ASN A 49 -6.83 -6.25 -4.76
CA ASN A 49 -7.70 -5.12 -4.97
C ASN A 49 -9.09 -5.49 -4.41
N PHE A 50 -9.72 -4.57 -3.69
CA PHE A 50 -11.08 -4.73 -3.18
C PHE A 50 -12.05 -3.77 -3.83
N GLY A 51 -13.22 -4.29 -4.22
CA GLY A 51 -14.37 -3.43 -4.50
C GLY A 51 -14.82 -2.73 -3.21
N ALA A 52 -15.15 -1.44 -3.31
CA ALA A 52 -15.58 -0.63 -2.18
C ALA A 52 -16.91 0.08 -2.48
N THR A 53 -17.79 0.14 -1.48
CA THR A 53 -19.07 0.84 -1.58
C THR A 53 -19.33 1.62 -0.30
N LEU A 54 -19.58 2.92 -0.42
CA LEU A 54 -20.03 3.75 0.68
C LEU A 54 -21.51 3.43 0.94
N ARG A 55 -21.85 3.06 2.18
CA ARG A 55 -23.22 2.79 2.61
C ARG A 55 -23.60 3.72 3.75
N PHE A 56 -24.79 4.29 3.70
CA PHE A 56 -25.21 5.32 4.64
C PHE A 56 -26.74 5.42 4.72
N ILE A 57 -27.21 6.11 5.76
CA ILE A 57 -28.59 6.52 5.90
C ILE A 57 -28.71 7.98 5.47
N VAL A 58 -29.61 8.25 4.54
CA VAL A 58 -29.97 9.60 4.09
C VAL A 58 -31.08 10.15 4.97
N LYS A 59 -30.93 11.42 5.39
CA LYS A 59 -31.97 12.21 6.04
C LYS A 59 -32.08 13.55 5.32
N ASP A 60 -33.28 13.88 4.87
CA ASP A 60 -33.56 15.19 4.30
C ASP A 60 -33.47 16.26 5.40
N CYS A 61 -32.81 17.37 5.09
CA CYS A 61 -32.53 18.44 6.04
C CYS A 61 -32.93 19.79 5.46
N ASP A 62 -33.41 20.68 6.32
CA ASP A 62 -33.65 22.08 5.99
C ASP A 62 -32.32 22.73 5.54
N PRO A 63 -32.22 23.29 4.32
CA PRO A 63 -30.97 23.81 3.78
C PRO A 63 -30.41 25.03 4.52
N ALA A 64 -31.22 25.77 5.27
CA ALA A 64 -30.81 26.97 6.00
C ALA A 64 -30.27 26.63 7.40
N THR A 65 -30.80 25.58 8.03
CA THR A 65 -30.47 25.21 9.42
C THR A 65 -29.62 23.94 9.53
N GLY A 66 -29.63 23.08 8.50
CA GLY A 66 -28.99 21.77 8.52
C GLY A 66 -29.65 20.76 9.47
N ILE A 67 -30.86 21.06 9.95
CA ILE A 67 -31.63 20.19 10.84
C ILE A 67 -32.44 19.19 9.99
N PRO A 68 -32.45 17.89 10.34
CA PRO A 68 -33.28 16.91 9.65
C PRO A 68 -34.77 17.26 9.73
N ASP A 69 -35.49 17.12 8.61
CA ASP A 69 -36.94 17.36 8.53
C ASP A 69 -37.73 16.29 9.30
N SER A 70 -37.15 15.09 9.45
CA SER A 70 -37.67 14.01 10.26
C SER A 70 -36.55 13.14 10.83
N ASP A 71 -36.87 12.35 11.87
CA ASP A 71 -35.94 11.33 12.39
C ASP A 71 -35.88 10.08 11.49
N GLU A 72 -36.82 9.93 10.56
CA GLU A 72 -36.86 8.84 9.59
C GLU A 72 -35.86 9.12 8.45
N GLY A 73 -35.10 8.09 8.09
CA GLY A 73 -34.17 8.11 6.97
C GLY A 73 -34.25 6.79 6.19
N TYR A 74 -33.63 6.74 5.02
CA TYR A 74 -33.58 5.55 4.18
C TYR A 74 -32.13 5.15 3.86
N ASP A 75 -31.89 3.86 3.69
CA ASP A 75 -30.60 3.34 3.27
C ASP A 75 -30.32 3.69 1.81
N ASP A 76 -29.09 4.14 1.55
CA ASP A 76 -28.59 4.42 0.21
C ASP A 76 -27.10 4.04 0.13
N ASP A 77 -26.59 3.93 -1.10
CA ASP A 77 -25.21 3.55 -1.36
C ASP A 77 -24.57 4.32 -2.53
N TYR A 78 -23.25 4.37 -2.51
CA TYR A 78 -22.44 5.01 -3.53
C TYR A 78 -21.20 4.17 -3.81
N MET A 79 -21.06 3.71 -5.04
CA MET A 79 -19.89 2.94 -5.48
C MET A 79 -18.62 3.79 -5.40
N LEU A 80 -17.58 3.26 -4.76
CA LEU A 80 -16.28 3.92 -4.65
C LEU A 80 -15.29 3.33 -5.66
N GLU A 81 -14.10 3.95 -5.73
CA GLU A 81 -12.98 3.32 -6.39
C GLU A 81 -12.48 2.12 -5.61
N ASP A 82 -11.90 1.21 -6.38
CA ASP A 82 -11.22 0.01 -5.93
C ASP A 82 -10.06 0.35 -4.98
N VAL A 83 -9.96 -0.39 -3.87
CA VAL A 83 -8.87 -0.24 -2.89
C VAL A 83 -7.77 -1.24 -3.24
N GLU A 84 -6.67 -0.73 -3.80
CA GLU A 84 -5.48 -1.52 -4.08
C GLU A 84 -4.58 -1.62 -2.85
N ILE A 85 -4.19 -2.84 -2.50
CA ILE A 85 -3.11 -3.13 -1.56
C ILE A 85 -1.98 -3.79 -2.33
N SER A 86 -0.84 -3.12 -2.37
CA SER A 86 0.36 -3.54 -3.07
C SER A 86 1.40 -4.14 -2.11
N ILE A 87 2.53 -4.58 -2.67
CA ILE A 87 3.67 -5.02 -1.85
C ILE A 87 4.34 -3.85 -1.12
N SER A 88 4.29 -2.64 -1.72
CA SER A 88 4.88 -1.45 -1.13
C SER A 88 4.19 -0.99 0.15
N ASP A 89 2.89 -1.26 0.30
CA ASP A 89 2.12 -0.99 1.52
C ASP A 89 2.53 -1.87 2.70
N GLN A 90 3.33 -2.91 2.44
CA GLN A 90 3.79 -3.88 3.43
C GLN A 90 5.28 -3.74 3.75
N MET A 91 5.93 -2.75 3.14
CA MET A 91 7.35 -2.49 3.27
C MET A 91 7.58 -1.06 3.74
N GLU A 92 8.53 -0.88 4.63
CA GLU A 92 9.03 0.42 5.04
C GLU A 92 10.43 0.63 4.47
N LYS A 93 10.66 1.83 3.94
CA LYS A 93 11.97 2.24 3.43
C LYS A 93 12.94 2.50 4.58
N VAL A 94 14.19 2.11 4.39
CA VAL A 94 15.27 2.38 5.35
C VAL A 94 16.24 3.37 4.75
N ASN A 95 16.51 4.46 5.48
CA ASN A 95 17.54 5.41 5.09
C ASN A 95 18.91 4.89 5.55
N MET A 96 19.74 4.49 4.60
CA MET A 96 21.03 3.87 4.85
C MET A 96 22.03 4.36 3.80
N ASP A 97 23.26 4.64 4.21
CA ASP A 97 24.35 4.95 3.28
C ASP A 97 24.99 3.68 2.72
N LYS A 98 25.84 3.85 1.70
CA LYS A 98 26.49 2.73 1.00
C LYS A 98 27.32 1.86 1.93
N ASP A 99 28.09 2.47 2.83
CA ASP A 99 29.01 1.73 3.70
C ASP A 99 28.25 0.96 4.79
N MET A 100 27.12 1.48 5.25
CA MET A 100 26.18 0.75 6.12
C MET A 100 25.53 -0.41 5.38
N PHE A 101 25.10 -0.23 4.13
CA PHE A 101 24.48 -1.31 3.36
C PHE A 101 25.45 -2.47 3.12
N GLU A 102 26.68 -2.20 2.71
CA GLU A 102 27.66 -3.28 2.48
C GLU A 102 27.97 -4.03 3.79
N ARG A 103 28.10 -3.34 4.92
CA ARG A 103 28.27 -4.00 6.23
C ARG A 103 27.06 -4.85 6.62
N ALA A 104 25.85 -4.36 6.38
CA ALA A 104 24.63 -5.11 6.63
C ALA A 104 24.55 -6.34 5.72
N TRP A 105 24.93 -6.20 4.46
CA TRP A 105 24.97 -7.28 3.47
C TRP A 105 25.97 -8.39 3.89
N GLU A 106 27.21 -8.01 4.21
CA GLU A 106 28.24 -8.96 4.69
C GLU A 106 27.80 -9.69 5.96
N SER A 107 27.17 -8.98 6.90
CA SER A 107 26.63 -9.60 8.12
C SER A 107 25.48 -10.58 7.81
N ALA A 108 24.64 -10.26 6.82
CA ALA A 108 23.49 -11.05 6.44
C ALA A 108 23.87 -12.41 5.85
N GLU A 109 25.02 -12.55 5.18
CA GLU A 109 25.50 -13.82 4.61
C GLU A 109 25.52 -14.98 5.62
N SER A 110 25.71 -14.66 6.91
CA SER A 110 25.76 -15.65 7.99
C SER A 110 24.45 -15.86 8.74
N SER A 111 23.47 -14.96 8.58
CA SER A 111 22.31 -14.85 9.47
C SER A 111 20.96 -14.78 8.76
N TYR A 112 20.95 -14.51 7.45
CA TYR A 112 19.73 -14.35 6.65
C TYR A 112 19.58 -15.55 5.73
N SER A 113 18.35 -15.77 5.26
CA SER A 113 18.09 -16.70 4.16
C SER A 113 18.19 -15.95 2.84
N GLU A 114 19.00 -16.46 1.90
CA GLU A 114 19.18 -15.88 0.57
C GLU A 114 18.27 -16.57 -0.46
N SER A 115 17.73 -15.79 -1.38
CA SER A 115 17.02 -16.27 -2.57
C SER A 115 17.40 -15.39 -3.76
N GLU A 116 17.62 -16.01 -4.92
CA GLU A 116 18.00 -15.33 -6.17
C GLU A 116 17.08 -15.77 -7.30
N ASP A 117 16.71 -14.84 -8.18
CA ASP A 117 15.91 -15.10 -9.38
C ASP A 117 16.23 -14.07 -10.48
N ILE A 118 15.94 -14.43 -11.73
CA ILE A 118 16.22 -13.61 -12.92
C ILE A 118 14.91 -13.23 -13.60
N TYR A 119 14.65 -11.92 -13.68
CA TYR A 119 13.44 -11.37 -14.30
C TYR A 119 13.73 -10.66 -15.61
N ASN A 120 12.85 -10.84 -16.59
CA ASN A 120 12.82 -10.04 -17.81
C ASN A 120 11.86 -8.85 -17.61
N LEU A 121 12.31 -7.62 -17.90
CA LEU A 121 11.53 -6.40 -17.81
C LEU A 121 11.10 -5.94 -19.22
N PRO A 122 10.01 -6.48 -19.79
CA PRO A 122 9.59 -6.14 -21.14
C PRO A 122 9.25 -4.64 -21.25
N GLY A 123 9.63 -4.06 -22.39
CA GLY A 123 9.35 -2.66 -22.71
C GLY A 123 10.23 -1.63 -22.01
N MET A 124 11.22 -2.04 -21.21
CA MET A 124 12.25 -1.14 -20.68
C MET A 124 13.40 -1.06 -21.68
N THR A 125 13.70 0.14 -22.18
CA THR A 125 14.80 0.34 -23.16
C THR A 125 16.05 0.95 -22.56
N THR A 126 15.96 1.49 -21.33
CA THR A 126 17.09 2.07 -20.61
C THR A 126 17.14 1.59 -19.17
N LEU A 127 18.34 1.54 -18.60
CA LEU A 127 18.55 1.22 -17.19
C LEU A 127 17.80 2.20 -16.26
N ASP A 128 17.76 3.49 -16.60
CA ASP A 128 17.05 4.50 -15.81
C ASP A 128 15.53 4.21 -15.72
N GLN A 129 14.92 3.78 -16.82
CA GLN A 129 13.50 3.38 -16.82
C GLN A 129 13.29 2.14 -15.94
N ALA A 130 14.16 1.15 -16.07
CA ALA A 130 14.09 -0.09 -15.29
C ALA A 130 14.25 0.19 -13.78
N ILE A 131 15.25 0.99 -13.39
CA ILE A 131 15.46 1.40 -12.00
C ILE A 131 14.24 2.15 -11.46
N THR A 132 13.75 3.16 -12.19
CA THR A 132 12.58 3.94 -11.78
C THR A 132 11.37 3.05 -11.57
N LYS A 133 11.15 2.09 -12.46
CA LYS A 133 10.02 1.16 -12.37
C LYS A 133 10.15 0.21 -11.18
N VAL A 134 11.32 -0.40 -10.96
CA VAL A 134 11.57 -1.30 -9.83
C VAL A 134 11.43 -0.58 -8.49
N VAL A 135 12.05 0.59 -8.36
CA VAL A 135 11.99 1.42 -7.14
C VAL A 135 10.55 1.82 -6.85
N LYS A 136 9.82 2.31 -7.85
CA LYS A 136 8.41 2.71 -7.69
C LYS A 136 7.51 1.53 -7.33
N PHE A 137 7.71 0.37 -7.96
CA PHE A 137 6.91 -0.82 -7.70
C PHE A 137 7.11 -1.36 -6.28
N LEU A 138 8.35 -1.37 -5.79
CA LEU A 138 8.67 -1.82 -4.43
C LEU A 138 8.38 -0.76 -3.35
N GLY A 139 8.26 0.52 -3.73
CA GLY A 139 8.10 1.64 -2.79
C GLY A 139 9.31 1.86 -1.88
N LEU A 140 10.50 1.43 -2.31
CA LEU A 140 11.74 1.51 -1.53
C LEU A 140 12.60 2.69 -1.95
N GLU A 141 13.62 2.99 -1.14
CA GLU A 141 14.58 4.05 -1.43
C GLU A 141 15.98 3.44 -1.66
N PRO A 142 16.61 3.69 -2.80
CA PRO A 142 17.95 3.18 -3.07
C PRO A 142 19.01 3.92 -2.27
N VAL A 143 19.95 3.14 -1.73
CA VAL A 143 21.09 3.62 -0.93
C VAL A 143 21.94 4.66 -1.67
N SER A 144 22.04 4.52 -3.00
CA SER A 144 22.57 5.59 -3.84
C SER A 144 21.97 5.53 -5.24
N LEU A 145 21.60 6.69 -5.76
CA LEU A 145 21.32 6.90 -7.18
C LEU A 145 22.62 7.38 -7.86
N ALA A 146 23.65 6.52 -7.87
CA ALA A 146 24.82 6.82 -8.70
C ALA A 146 24.35 6.97 -10.15
N LYS A 147 24.75 8.06 -10.82
CA LYS A 147 24.33 8.32 -12.20
C LYS A 147 24.68 7.12 -13.08
N VAL A 148 23.68 6.63 -13.81
CA VAL A 148 23.78 5.46 -14.70
C VAL A 148 24.52 5.78 -16.01
N GLN A 149 24.95 7.03 -16.19
CA GLN A 149 25.60 7.52 -17.41
C GLN A 149 26.74 6.59 -17.85
N ASP A 150 26.65 6.13 -19.11
CA ASP A 150 27.59 5.26 -19.81
C ASP A 150 27.85 3.86 -19.21
N ARG A 151 26.90 3.31 -18.44
CA ARG A 151 27.00 1.94 -17.91
C ARG A 151 26.13 0.95 -18.67
N THR A 152 26.68 -0.24 -18.92
CA THR A 152 25.95 -1.40 -19.48
C THR A 152 25.27 -2.25 -18.40
N SER A 153 25.58 -2.00 -17.12
CA SER A 153 24.89 -2.64 -16.00
C SER A 153 24.89 -1.72 -14.78
N PHE A 154 23.89 -1.91 -13.91
CA PHE A 154 23.73 -1.17 -12.68
C PHE A 154 23.28 -2.11 -11.56
N THR A 155 23.85 -1.96 -10.36
CA THR A 155 23.42 -2.72 -9.19
C THR A 155 22.65 -1.81 -8.24
N LEU A 156 21.37 -2.08 -8.08
CA LEU A 156 20.48 -1.41 -7.16
C LEU A 156 20.58 -2.08 -5.79
N SER A 157 20.74 -1.28 -4.74
CA SER A 157 20.77 -1.75 -3.34
C SER A 157 19.61 -1.09 -2.60
N LEU A 158 18.66 -1.91 -2.13
CA LEU A 158 17.43 -1.46 -1.47
C LEU A 158 17.29 -2.17 -0.12
N PRO A 159 17.59 -1.49 0.99
CA PRO A 159 17.24 -1.96 2.32
C PRO A 159 15.76 -1.65 2.60
N GLY A 160 15.12 -2.50 3.40
CA GLY A 160 13.77 -2.26 3.86
C GLY A 160 13.42 -3.07 5.09
N ILE A 161 12.26 -2.74 5.66
CA ILE A 161 11.65 -3.49 6.77
C ILE A 161 10.31 -4.00 6.27
N PHE A 162 10.10 -5.31 6.32
CA PHE A 162 8.81 -5.92 6.03
C PHE A 162 7.90 -5.83 7.26
N ARG A 163 6.58 -5.84 7.04
CA ARG A 163 5.59 -5.84 8.14
C ARG A 163 5.95 -6.88 9.20
N GLY A 164 5.86 -6.49 10.48
CA GLY A 164 6.34 -7.31 11.59
C GLY A 164 7.77 -7.02 12.04
N GLY A 165 8.46 -6.08 11.39
CA GLY A 165 9.79 -5.61 11.81
C GLY A 165 10.95 -6.44 11.26
N THR A 166 10.70 -7.31 10.29
CA THR A 166 11.74 -8.14 9.67
C THR A 166 12.51 -7.33 8.65
N GLU A 167 13.79 -7.08 8.90
CA GLU A 167 14.69 -6.41 7.96
C GLU A 167 14.97 -7.29 6.73
N PHE A 168 15.10 -6.65 5.58
CA PHE A 168 15.53 -7.30 4.35
C PHE A 168 16.47 -6.40 3.56
N LEU A 169 17.30 -7.01 2.73
CA LEU A 169 18.21 -6.35 1.81
C LEU A 169 17.99 -6.91 0.41
N ILE A 170 17.83 -6.05 -0.58
CA ILE A 170 17.72 -6.43 -1.99
C ILE A 170 18.94 -5.90 -2.74
N ARG A 171 19.57 -6.79 -3.52
CA ARG A 171 20.57 -6.44 -4.52
C ARG A 171 20.05 -6.86 -5.90
N ALA A 172 19.65 -5.89 -6.72
CA ALA A 172 19.16 -6.16 -8.07
C ALA A 172 20.18 -5.70 -9.11
N LYS A 173 20.71 -6.64 -9.91
CA LYS A 173 21.61 -6.34 -11.01
C LYS A 173 20.81 -6.17 -12.30
N LEU A 174 20.76 -4.94 -12.81
CA LEU A 174 20.12 -4.58 -14.07
C LEU A 174 21.19 -4.55 -15.17
N ALA A 175 20.89 -5.13 -16.33
CA ALA A 175 21.75 -5.19 -17.50
C ALA A 175 20.92 -5.10 -18.79
#